data_AF-A0A936KY94-F1
#
_entry.id   AF-A0A936KY94-F1
#
_cell.length_a   1.000
_cell.length_b   1.000
_cell.length_c   1.000
_cell.angle_alpha   90.00
_cell.angle_beta   90.00
_cell.angle_gamma   90.00
#
_symmetry.space_group_name_H-M   'P 1'
#
loop_
_entity.id
_entity.type
_entity.pdbx_description
1 polymer ?
#
loop_
_entity_poly.entity_id
_entity_poly.type
_entity_poly.pdbx_seq_one_letter_code
_entity_poly.pdbx_strand_id
1 'polypeptide(L)'
;MDDFSLFDSGSEPVAPVFFSDETGKPFTNCKLCNKELVESNSVYTIEKAYVRNVEKNENKLIFEFVYCNDCMEELRGSISKESMQRITAYFQSNSNIIERYEKFSKSNLFDADSWINNCIINNSDISEIEEYQLYCSCKGGNMLLILLPI
;
A
#
# COMPACT_ATOMS: atom_id res chain seq x y z
N MET A 1 -10.93 28.04 -7.77
CA MET A 1 -9.95 28.50 -6.76
C MET A 1 -9.42 27.23 -6.16
N ASP A 2 -8.34 26.77 -6.77
CA ASP A 2 -7.86 25.40 -6.73
C ASP A 2 -7.25 25.07 -5.37
N ASP A 3 -7.95 24.27 -4.58
CA ASP A 3 -7.45 23.72 -3.32
C ASP A 3 -6.63 22.45 -3.63
N PHE A 4 -5.51 22.63 -4.35
CA PHE A 4 -4.51 21.60 -4.58
C PHE A 4 -3.49 21.50 -3.43
N SER A 5 -3.68 22.26 -2.34
CA SER A 5 -2.78 22.32 -1.18
C SER A 5 -2.87 21.15 -0.21
N LEU A 6 -3.80 20.20 -0.42
CA LEU A 6 -3.86 18.96 0.37
C LEU A 6 -2.84 17.89 -0.08
N PHE A 7 -2.08 18.14 -1.16
CA PHE A 7 -1.16 17.20 -1.78
C PHE A 7 0.33 17.51 -1.57
N ASP A 8 0.68 18.32 -0.57
CA ASP A 8 2.07 18.32 -0.05
C ASP A 8 2.26 17.12 0.90
N SER A 9 1.76 15.96 0.47
CA SER A 9 1.91 14.69 1.15
C SER A 9 3.35 14.25 0.99
N GLY A 10 4.01 13.95 2.11
CA GLY A 10 5.39 13.45 2.10
C GLY A 10 5.57 12.36 1.06
N SER A 11 6.66 12.44 0.31
CA SER A 11 7.07 11.38 -0.60
C SER A 11 8.42 10.86 -0.14
N GLU A 12 8.50 9.58 0.16
CA GLU A 12 9.73 8.91 0.58
C GLU A 12 10.15 7.90 -0.48
N PRO A 13 11.45 7.58 -0.62
CA PRO A 13 11.89 6.49 -1.46
C PRO A 13 11.14 5.20 -1.12
N VAL A 14 10.83 4.38 -2.13
CA VAL A 14 10.19 3.07 -1.89
C VAL A 14 10.97 2.28 -0.84
N ALA A 15 10.29 1.91 0.26
CA ALA A 15 10.93 1.20 1.35
C ALA A 15 11.27 -0.25 0.97
N PRO A 16 12.33 -0.85 1.53
CA PRO A 16 12.76 -2.22 1.20
C PRO A 16 11.67 -3.29 1.39
N VAL A 17 10.75 -3.12 2.33
CA VAL A 17 9.61 -4.02 2.53
C VAL A 17 8.70 -4.13 1.28
N PHE A 18 8.74 -3.13 0.40
CA PHE A 18 8.02 -3.10 -0.87
C PHE A 18 8.87 -3.47 -2.09
N PHE A 19 10.14 -3.84 -1.91
CA PHE A 19 10.96 -4.36 -3.01
C PHE A 19 10.49 -5.75 -3.44
N SER A 20 10.80 -6.13 -4.66
CA SER A 20 10.51 -7.49 -5.12
C SER A 20 11.26 -8.51 -4.27
N ASP A 21 10.54 -9.48 -3.72
CA ASP A 21 11.13 -10.60 -2.99
C ASP A 21 12.07 -11.43 -3.88
N GLU A 22 11.79 -11.50 -5.19
CA GLU A 22 12.61 -12.26 -6.15
C GLU A 22 13.97 -11.60 -6.41
N THR A 23 13.99 -10.27 -6.56
CA THR A 23 15.19 -9.55 -7.01
C THR A 23 15.88 -8.71 -5.93
N GLY A 24 15.19 -8.47 -4.81
CA GLY A 24 15.62 -7.55 -3.75
C GLY A 24 15.70 -6.08 -4.19
N LYS A 25 15.02 -5.71 -5.29
CA LYS A 25 15.09 -4.37 -5.91
C LYS A 25 13.69 -3.75 -6.09
N PRO A 26 13.60 -2.41 -6.23
CA PRO A 26 12.35 -1.75 -6.60
C PRO A 26 11.77 -2.31 -7.91
N PHE A 27 10.45 -2.33 -8.00
CA PHE A 27 9.76 -2.63 -9.26
C PHE A 27 9.91 -1.48 -10.25
N THR A 28 10.28 -1.80 -11.49
CA THR A 28 10.42 -0.82 -12.58
C THR A 28 9.31 -0.92 -13.62
N ASN A 29 8.56 -2.02 -13.65
CA ASN A 29 7.55 -2.30 -14.66
C ASN A 29 6.28 -2.90 -14.05
N CYS A 30 5.12 -2.54 -14.61
CA CYS A 30 3.84 -3.15 -14.29
C CYS A 30 3.85 -4.64 -14.65
N LYS A 31 3.47 -5.54 -13.73
CA LYS A 31 3.41 -6.99 -14.00
C LYS A 31 2.26 -7.39 -14.93
N LEU A 32 1.27 -6.51 -15.16
CA LEU A 32 0.14 -6.79 -16.05
C LEU A 32 0.39 -6.36 -17.49
N CYS A 33 0.86 -5.12 -17.72
CA CYS A 33 1.00 -4.55 -19.06
C CYS A 33 2.45 -4.21 -19.44
N ASN A 34 3.42 -4.50 -18.57
CA ASN A 34 4.85 -4.21 -18.75
C ASN A 34 5.21 -2.72 -18.91
N LYS A 35 4.27 -1.80 -18.66
CA LYS A 35 4.50 -0.34 -18.65
C LYS A 35 5.62 -0.01 -17.66
N GLU A 36 6.59 0.77 -18.11
CA GLU A 36 7.64 1.34 -17.24
C GLU A 36 6.96 2.23 -16.18
N LEU A 37 7.40 2.15 -14.92
CA LEU A 37 6.75 2.81 -13.77
C LEU A 37 7.54 4.00 -13.20
N VAL A 38 8.87 3.88 -13.17
CA VAL A 38 9.76 4.78 -12.42
C VAL A 38 10.13 5.99 -13.27
N GLU A 39 10.76 5.76 -14.42
CA GLU A 39 11.25 6.82 -15.33
C GLU A 39 10.11 7.59 -16.00
N SER A 40 8.98 6.93 -16.23
CA SER A 40 7.74 7.52 -16.73
C SER A 40 6.98 8.31 -15.67
N ASN A 41 7.43 8.27 -14.41
CA ASN A 41 6.78 8.91 -13.28
C ASN A 41 5.31 8.48 -13.12
N SER A 42 5.01 7.22 -13.41
CA SER A 42 3.66 6.66 -13.36
C SER A 42 3.22 6.44 -11.92
N VAL A 43 1.90 6.55 -11.68
CA VAL A 43 1.30 6.08 -10.42
C VAL A 43 1.06 4.58 -10.51
N TYR A 44 1.43 3.85 -9.46
CA TYR A 44 1.28 2.40 -9.38
C TYR A 44 1.05 1.94 -7.94
N THR A 45 0.62 0.69 -7.81
CA THR A 45 0.38 0.04 -6.53
C THR A 45 1.23 -1.21 -6.43
N ILE A 46 1.85 -1.41 -5.27
CA ILE A 46 2.50 -2.66 -4.87
C ILE A 46 1.60 -3.33 -3.83
N GLU A 47 1.35 -4.61 -4.03
CA GLU A 47 0.57 -5.47 -3.13
C GLU A 47 1.42 -6.68 -2.75
N LYS A 48 1.50 -6.97 -1.46
CA LYS A 48 2.19 -8.15 -0.91
C LYS A 48 1.29 -8.83 0.10
N ALA A 49 1.22 -10.16 0.07
CA ALA A 49 0.48 -10.95 1.05
C ALA A 49 1.40 -11.95 1.75
N TYR A 50 1.28 -12.06 3.05
CA TYR A 50 2.14 -12.88 3.90
C TYR A 50 1.31 -13.82 4.78
N VAL A 51 1.85 -15.03 5.00
CA VAL A 51 1.51 -15.87 6.16
C VAL A 51 2.68 -15.84 7.12
N ARG A 52 2.42 -15.55 8.39
CA ARG A 52 3.37 -15.62 9.50
C ARG A 52 3.20 -16.94 10.23
N ASN A 53 4.31 -17.62 10.48
CA ASN A 53 4.38 -18.63 11.53
C ASN A 53 4.73 -17.93 12.84
N VAL A 54 3.73 -17.73 13.72
CA VAL A 54 3.91 -16.99 14.99
C VAL A 54 4.88 -17.70 15.92
N GLU A 55 4.85 -19.04 15.99
CA GLU A 55 5.75 -19.82 16.86
C GLU A 55 7.22 -19.70 16.46
N LYS A 56 7.50 -19.59 15.16
CA LYS A 56 8.86 -19.49 14.60
C LYS A 56 9.29 -18.05 14.31
N ASN A 57 8.38 -17.10 14.43
CA ASN A 57 8.57 -15.70 14.02
C ASN A 57 9.08 -15.58 12.57
N GLU A 58 8.52 -16.39 11.67
CA GLU A 58 8.90 -16.43 10.25
C GLU A 58 7.76 -15.91 9.38
N ASN A 59 8.03 -14.94 8.50
CA ASN A 59 7.10 -14.46 7.49
C ASN A 59 7.36 -15.16 6.16
N LYS A 60 6.32 -15.71 5.55
CA LYS A 60 6.36 -16.31 4.22
C LYS A 60 5.50 -15.49 3.27
N LEU A 61 6.11 -14.93 2.23
CA LEU A 61 5.38 -14.30 1.14
C LEU A 61 4.54 -15.35 0.40
N ILE A 62 3.24 -15.10 0.28
CA ILE A 62 2.31 -15.90 -0.52
C ILE A 62 2.37 -15.42 -1.96
N PHE A 63 2.25 -14.11 -2.17
CA PHE A 63 2.35 -13.48 -3.47
C PHE A 63 2.76 -12.01 -3.33
N GLU A 64 3.36 -11.50 -4.40
CA GLU A 64 3.59 -10.07 -4.60
C GLU A 64 3.19 -9.66 -6.01
N PHE A 65 2.59 -8.49 -6.13
CA PHE A 65 2.14 -7.96 -7.40
C PHE A 65 2.33 -6.45 -7.48
N VAL A 66 2.61 -5.96 -8.68
CA VAL A 66 2.74 -4.53 -8.97
C VAL A 66 1.98 -4.20 -10.24
N TYR A 67 1.17 -3.15 -10.18
CA TYR A 67 0.33 -2.75 -11.30
C TYR A 67 0.21 -1.24 -11.40
N CYS A 68 0.25 -0.72 -12.63
CA CYS A 68 0.02 0.71 -12.87
C CYS A 68 -1.44 1.07 -12.58
N ASN A 69 -1.70 2.36 -12.41
CA ASN A 69 -3.06 2.87 -12.18
C ASN A 69 -4.07 2.45 -13.26
N ASP A 70 -3.65 2.40 -14.53
CA ASP A 70 -4.54 1.99 -15.64
C ASP A 70 -5.05 0.55 -15.45
N CYS A 71 -4.15 -0.37 -15.10
CA CYS A 71 -4.52 -1.76 -14.83
C CYS A 71 -5.31 -1.90 -13.52
N MET A 72 -5.05 -1.07 -12.51
CA MET A 72 -5.85 -1.04 -11.28
C MET A 72 -7.30 -0.65 -11.57
N GLU A 73 -7.51 0.37 -12.40
CA GLU A 73 -8.85 0.85 -12.75
C GLU A 73 -9.61 -0.18 -13.59
N GLU A 74 -8.93 -0.88 -14.50
CA GLU A 74 -9.51 -2.01 -15.23
C GLU A 74 -9.93 -3.14 -14.28
N LEU A 75 -9.06 -3.51 -13.33
CA LEU A 75 -9.36 -4.52 -12.31
C LEU A 75 -10.55 -4.10 -11.43
N ARG A 76 -10.60 -2.84 -10.99
CA ARG A 76 -11.73 -2.29 -10.22
C ARG A 76 -13.02 -2.33 -11.02
N GLY A 77 -12.96 -2.03 -12.33
CA GLY A 77 -14.10 -2.10 -13.24
C GLY A 77 -14.68 -3.51 -13.41
N SER A 78 -13.91 -4.56 -13.14
CA SER A 78 -14.38 -5.94 -13.16
C SER A 78 -15.20 -6.35 -11.92
N ILE A 79 -15.10 -5.58 -10.82
CA ILE A 79 -15.83 -5.85 -9.58
C ILE A 79 -17.28 -5.38 -9.73
N SER A 80 -18.24 -6.20 -9.31
CA SER A 80 -19.65 -5.81 -9.36
C SER A 80 -19.92 -4.56 -8.51
N LYS A 81 -20.80 -3.67 -8.99
CA LYS A 81 -21.16 -2.43 -8.28
C LYS A 81 -21.56 -2.67 -6.83
N GLU A 82 -22.34 -3.74 -6.59
CA GLU A 82 -22.81 -4.13 -5.27
C GLU A 82 -21.66 -4.55 -4.35
N SER A 83 -20.69 -5.33 -4.85
CA SER A 83 -19.52 -5.72 -4.07
C SER A 83 -18.62 -4.53 -3.78
N MET A 84 -18.43 -3.63 -4.76
CA MET A 84 -17.66 -2.41 -4.57
C MET A 84 -18.28 -1.50 -3.49
N GLN A 85 -19.61 -1.36 -3.48
CA GLN A 85 -20.33 -0.64 -2.43
C GLN A 85 -20.11 -1.25 -1.06
N ARG A 86 -20.18 -2.58 -0.94
CA ARG A 86 -19.93 -3.28 0.34
C ARG A 86 -18.50 -3.12 0.83
N ILE A 87 -17.52 -3.28 -0.05
CA ILE A 87 -16.09 -3.09 0.28
C ILE A 87 -15.87 -1.67 0.77
N THR A 88 -16.34 -0.68 0.02
CA THR A 88 -16.21 0.74 0.36
C THR A 88 -16.84 1.04 1.73
N ALA A 89 -18.07 0.58 1.96
CA ALA A 89 -18.76 0.79 3.23
C ALA A 89 -18.04 0.14 4.42
N TYR A 90 -17.49 -1.06 4.23
CA TYR A 90 -16.71 -1.74 5.26
C TYR A 90 -15.46 -0.95 5.63
N PHE A 91 -14.63 -0.55 4.65
CA PHE A 91 -13.43 0.24 4.91
C PHE A 91 -13.77 1.58 5.55
N GLN A 92 -14.79 2.29 5.08
CA GLN A 92 -15.23 3.56 5.68
C GLN A 92 -15.66 3.42 7.14
N SER A 93 -16.27 2.29 7.51
CA SER A 93 -16.82 2.11 8.86
C SER A 93 -15.82 1.53 9.86
N ASN A 94 -14.78 0.85 9.37
CA ASN A 94 -13.86 0.09 10.23
C ASN A 94 -12.42 0.59 10.16
N SER A 95 -12.03 1.35 9.15
CA SER A 95 -10.63 1.80 9.05
C SER A 95 -10.34 3.04 9.89
N ASN A 96 -9.15 3.09 10.48
CA ASN A 96 -8.66 4.24 11.25
C ASN A 96 -7.79 5.22 10.42
N ILE A 97 -8.03 5.28 9.10
CA ILE A 97 -7.21 6.03 8.13
C ILE A 97 -6.91 7.47 8.58
N ILE A 98 -7.94 8.21 9.02
CA ILE A 98 -7.81 9.63 9.39
C ILE A 98 -6.92 9.79 10.62
N GLU A 99 -7.17 8.99 11.67
CA GLU A 99 -6.38 9.01 12.90
C GLU A 99 -4.91 8.63 12.62
N ARG A 100 -4.71 7.62 11.76
CA ARG A 100 -3.39 7.17 11.33
C ARG A 100 -2.63 8.28 10.60
N TYR A 101 -3.27 8.92 9.62
CA TYR A 101 -2.68 10.05 8.88
C TYR A 101 -2.32 11.21 9.81
N GLU A 102 -3.18 11.57 10.76
CA GLU A 102 -2.90 12.63 11.73
C GLU A 102 -1.71 12.30 12.63
N LYS A 103 -1.58 11.03 13.08
CA LYS A 103 -0.48 10.59 13.93
C LYS A 103 0.87 10.70 13.19
N PHE A 104 0.89 10.29 11.93
CA PHE A 104 2.12 10.29 11.15
C PHE A 104 2.52 11.68 10.63
N SER A 105 1.55 12.47 10.16
CA SER A 105 1.81 13.86 9.76
C SER A 105 2.36 14.71 10.90
N LYS A 106 1.86 14.55 12.13
CA LYS A 106 2.33 15.32 13.31
C LYS A 106 3.71 14.89 13.83
N SER A 107 4.14 13.66 13.55
CA SER A 107 5.39 13.12 14.09
C SER A 107 6.59 13.35 13.18
N ASN A 108 6.40 13.85 11.95
CA ASN A 108 7.44 13.87 10.89
C ASN A 108 8.11 12.50 10.67
N LEU A 109 7.47 11.41 11.12
CA LEU A 109 7.93 10.05 10.91
C LEU A 109 7.22 9.50 9.69
N PHE A 110 7.82 9.77 8.53
CA PHE A 110 7.47 9.11 7.28
C PHE A 110 8.30 7.83 7.12
N ASP A 111 8.24 6.97 8.14
CA ASP A 111 8.89 5.66 8.13
C ASP A 111 7.85 4.59 7.76
N ALA A 112 8.12 3.85 6.69
CA ALA A 112 7.20 2.84 6.18
C ALA A 112 6.93 1.74 7.21
N ASP A 113 7.94 1.33 7.98
CA ASP A 113 7.80 0.26 8.98
C ASP A 113 6.84 0.68 10.08
N SER A 114 7.01 1.91 10.61
CA SER A 114 6.07 2.51 11.55
C SER A 114 4.64 2.57 10.99
N TRP A 115 4.49 2.85 9.69
CA TRP A 115 3.20 2.91 9.01
C TRP A 115 2.54 1.57 8.74
N ILE A 116 3.21 0.43 8.80
CA ILE A 116 2.62 -0.89 8.50
C ILE A 116 2.54 -1.83 9.72
N ASN A 117 3.10 -1.43 10.86
CA ASN A 117 3.14 -2.28 12.06
C ASN A 117 1.77 -2.60 12.69
N ASN A 118 0.73 -1.83 12.40
CA ASN A 118 -0.63 -2.09 12.89
C ASN A 118 -1.64 -2.23 11.75
N CYS A 119 -2.56 -3.17 11.87
CA CYS A 119 -3.65 -3.33 10.91
C CYS A 119 -4.56 -2.09 10.89
N ILE A 120 -4.92 -1.62 9.70
CA ILE A 120 -5.76 -0.43 9.54
C ILE A 120 -7.21 -0.61 10.00
N ILE A 121 -7.69 -1.86 10.07
CA ILE A 121 -9.10 -2.19 10.37
C ILE A 121 -9.34 -2.37 11.86
N ASN A 122 -8.41 -3.00 12.58
CA ASN A 122 -8.60 -3.36 13.99
C ASN A 122 -7.44 -2.93 14.89
N ASN A 123 -6.42 -2.27 14.34
CA ASN A 123 -5.23 -1.79 15.04
C ASN A 123 -4.37 -2.88 15.70
N SER A 124 -4.62 -4.16 15.42
CA SER A 124 -3.78 -5.28 15.88
C SER A 124 -2.35 -5.12 15.40
N ASP A 125 -1.38 -5.47 16.25
CA ASP A 125 0.04 -5.48 15.89
C ASP A 125 0.32 -6.60 14.89
N ILE A 126 1.09 -6.30 13.85
CA ILE A 126 1.41 -7.24 12.76
C ILE A 126 2.16 -8.49 13.26
N SER A 127 2.81 -8.42 14.42
CA SER A 127 3.44 -9.58 15.06
C SER A 127 2.44 -10.60 15.61
N GLU A 128 1.19 -10.19 15.85
CA GLU A 128 0.11 -11.01 16.37
C GLU A 128 -0.81 -11.56 15.26
N ILE A 129 -0.55 -11.21 14.00
CA ILE A 129 -1.40 -11.54 12.86
C ILE A 129 -0.77 -12.68 12.04
N GLU A 130 -1.51 -13.78 11.88
CA GLU A 130 -1.09 -14.94 11.07
C GLU A 130 -1.12 -14.65 9.57
N GLU A 131 -2.08 -13.86 9.08
CA GLU A 131 -2.22 -13.51 7.67
C GLU A 131 -2.47 -12.03 7.50
N TYR A 132 -1.63 -11.36 6.72
CA TYR A 132 -1.75 -9.93 6.46
C TYR A 132 -1.35 -9.58 5.04
N GLN A 133 -1.83 -8.43 4.60
CA GLN A 133 -1.51 -7.85 3.30
C GLN A 133 -0.97 -6.44 3.50
N LEU A 134 0.00 -6.08 2.68
CA LEU A 134 0.57 -4.75 2.61
C LEU A 134 0.25 -4.13 1.27
N TYR A 135 -0.17 -2.88 1.29
CA TYR A 135 -0.40 -2.07 0.10
C TYR A 135 0.44 -0.81 0.14
N CYS A 136 1.05 -0.45 -0.98
CA CYS A 136 1.74 0.82 -1.15
C CYS A 136 1.36 1.47 -2.48
N SER A 137 0.93 2.74 -2.45
CA SER A 137 0.83 3.53 -3.67
C SER A 137 2.11 4.31 -3.86
N CYS A 138 2.62 4.29 -5.07
CA CYS A 138 3.89 4.87 -5.45
C CYS A 138 3.71 5.75 -6.69
N LYS A 139 4.65 6.68 -6.88
CA LYS A 139 4.81 7.46 -8.09
C LYS A 139 6.29 7.63 -8.39
N GLY A 140 6.72 7.18 -9.57
CA GLY A 140 8.14 7.17 -9.90
C GLY A 140 8.93 6.29 -8.91
N GLY A 141 10.00 6.84 -8.32
CA GLY A 141 10.80 6.14 -7.30
C GLY A 141 10.32 6.29 -5.85
N ASN A 142 9.16 6.90 -5.62
CA ASN A 142 8.71 7.29 -4.29
C ASN A 142 7.35 6.70 -3.91
N MET A 143 7.13 6.47 -2.62
CA MET A 143 5.83 6.18 -2.01
C MET A 143 5.01 7.47 -1.88
N LEU A 144 3.69 7.35 -2.00
CA LEU A 144 2.74 8.42 -1.78
C LEU A 144 2.09 8.28 -0.40
N LEU A 145 2.48 9.14 0.56
CA LEU A 145 2.09 9.03 1.96
C LEU A 145 0.82 9.83 2.27
N ILE A 146 -0.28 9.44 1.62
CA ILE A 146 -1.62 10.02 1.84
C ILE A 146 -2.51 9.01 2.57
N LEU A 147 -2.83 7.91 1.89
CA LEU A 147 -3.70 6.84 2.41
C LEU A 147 -2.96 5.51 2.60
N LEU A 148 -1.73 5.44 2.10
CA LEU A 148 -0.88 4.25 2.04
C LEU A 148 0.55 4.64 2.46
N PRO A 149 1.39 3.73 2.96
CA PRO A 149 1.17 2.28 3.03
C PRO A 149 0.27 1.82 4.18
N ILE A 150 -0.40 0.67 4.01
CA ILE A 150 -1.27 0.04 5.02
C ILE A 150 -1.08 -1.47 5.07
#